data_AF-A0A7Y8LVY7-F1
#
_entry.id   AF-A0A7Y8LVY7-F1
#
_cell.length_a   1.000
_cell.length_b   1.000
_cell.length_c   1.000
_cell.angle_alpha   90.00
_cell.angle_beta   90.00
_cell.angle_gamma   90.00
#
_symmetry.space_group_name_H-M   'P 1'
#
loop_
_entity.id
_entity.type
_entity.pdbx_description
1 polymer ?
#
loop_
_entity_poly.entity_id
_entity_poly.type
_entity_poly.pdbx_seq_one_letter_code
_entity_poly.pdbx_strand_id
1 'polypeptide(L)'
;MPSNLNYVIEQVGKDKGIDRKVIIEALKEAVLKASKKKYGHQGEIEVRYNEEEGEVELFQFKQVVDKVIDPTAEISLKEARELDYEAQIGDSLGVKLNTDFGRIGAQTAKQVIIQKVRDAERENVFNEFKDRKGDLVSGTVQRMEKGNVYISIGRAEALLFSKEQIPGETYRQGERLRAYILEVQKNSKGPQIFLSRTHPGFLIKLFEMEVPEVSEGVIKIISAAREPGERAKISVYSSNRDVDPVGACVGMKGSRVQNVVQELRGERIDIIPWSQDQAKYVCNALAPAKISRVYIDEENRHMEVVVADDQLSLAIGKKGQNVRLASKLTGWKIDIKSESKMEKISNEILEAFKSLPHVGDVASRILYNEGFRSIKEVAEVDPEELAKVLEIEKEKALEIVKGAIEASPKEGGPALETVGPIAPADPALDPVDHIEGVGEKTAQILEASGLRTVQDILEASSEKLSQLQGIGMKKAEKLIQSANQYIHGKGHE
;
A
#
# COMPACT_ATOMS: atom_id res chain seq x y z
N MET A 1 -4.67 -20.55 -57.18
CA MET A 1 -5.40 -21.21 -56.08
C MET A 1 -6.07 -20.10 -55.29
N PRO A 2 -7.41 -20.01 -55.26
CA PRO A 2 -8.10 -19.08 -54.38
C PRO A 2 -7.57 -19.32 -52.97
N SER A 3 -7.22 -18.25 -52.29
CA SER A 3 -6.73 -18.23 -50.90
C SER A 3 -7.82 -18.79 -49.98
N ASN A 4 -7.86 -20.12 -49.88
CA ASN A 4 -8.92 -20.84 -49.19
C ASN A 4 -8.80 -20.57 -47.69
N LEU A 5 -9.62 -19.65 -47.18
CA LEU A 5 -9.56 -19.15 -45.81
C LEU A 5 -9.72 -20.29 -44.79
N ASN A 6 -10.48 -21.33 -45.16
CA ASN A 6 -10.62 -22.57 -44.41
C ASN A 6 -9.28 -23.21 -44.08
N TYR A 7 -8.38 -23.33 -45.07
CA TYR A 7 -7.05 -23.93 -44.86
C TYR A 7 -6.20 -23.08 -43.90
N VAL A 8 -6.28 -21.74 -43.99
CA VAL A 8 -5.55 -20.84 -43.10
C VAL A 8 -6.07 -20.93 -41.66
N ILE A 9 -7.39 -20.97 -41.49
CA ILE A 9 -8.02 -21.11 -40.17
C ILE A 9 -7.68 -22.47 -39.56
N GLU A 10 -7.69 -23.54 -40.35
CA GLU A 10 -7.40 -24.90 -39.88
C GLU A 10 -5.92 -25.09 -39.54
N GLN A 11 -5.02 -24.62 -40.41
CA GLN A 11 -3.58 -24.71 -40.19
C GLN A 11 -3.18 -23.95 -38.91
N VAL A 12 -3.69 -22.72 -38.73
CA VAL A 12 -3.33 -21.93 -37.54
C VAL A 12 -4.05 -22.41 -36.29
N GLY A 13 -5.29 -22.89 -36.39
CA GLY A 13 -6.01 -23.52 -35.28
C GLY A 13 -5.25 -24.72 -34.72
N LYS A 14 -4.71 -25.58 -35.61
CA LYS A 14 -3.87 -26.74 -35.23
C LYS A 14 -2.51 -26.33 -34.68
N ASP A 15 -1.81 -25.40 -35.33
CA ASP A 15 -0.45 -24.99 -34.91
C ASP A 15 -0.42 -24.24 -33.57
N LYS A 16 -1.52 -23.56 -33.21
CA LYS A 16 -1.59 -22.67 -32.03
C LYS A 16 -2.60 -23.09 -30.97
N GLY A 17 -3.34 -24.17 -31.18
CA GLY A 17 -4.27 -24.74 -30.20
C GLY A 17 -5.48 -23.85 -29.90
N ILE A 18 -5.96 -23.09 -30.90
CA ILE A 18 -7.11 -22.18 -30.76
C ILE A 18 -8.31 -22.80 -31.47
N ASP A 19 -9.47 -22.78 -30.80
CA ASP A 19 -10.71 -23.27 -31.38
C ASP A 19 -11.09 -22.50 -32.66
N ARG A 20 -11.44 -23.24 -33.71
CA ARG A 20 -11.89 -22.71 -35.01
C ARG A 20 -13.02 -21.70 -34.84
N LYS A 21 -13.97 -21.94 -33.93
CA LYS A 21 -15.11 -21.04 -33.69
C LYS A 21 -14.66 -19.65 -33.25
N VAL A 22 -13.70 -19.58 -32.32
CA VAL A 22 -13.15 -18.32 -31.80
C VAL A 22 -12.46 -17.52 -32.90
N ILE A 23 -11.79 -18.20 -33.84
CA ILE A 23 -11.14 -17.56 -34.99
C ILE A 23 -12.18 -16.98 -35.95
N ILE A 24 -13.25 -17.73 -36.24
CA ILE A 24 -14.32 -17.29 -37.14
C ILE A 24 -15.06 -16.08 -36.56
N GLU A 25 -15.40 -16.09 -35.27
CA GLU A 25 -16.03 -14.93 -34.62
C GLU A 25 -15.14 -13.69 -34.66
N ALA A 26 -13.86 -13.83 -34.35
CA ALA A 26 -12.89 -12.74 -34.43
C ALA A 26 -12.79 -12.13 -35.83
N LEU A 27 -12.81 -13.01 -36.84
CA LEU A 27 -12.76 -12.60 -38.23
C LEU A 27 -14.00 -11.80 -38.63
N LYS A 28 -15.19 -12.25 -38.22
CA LYS A 28 -16.46 -11.53 -38.44
C LYS A 28 -16.39 -10.13 -37.82
N GLU A 29 -15.96 -10.00 -36.56
CA GLU A 29 -15.81 -8.71 -35.88
C GLU A 29 -14.83 -7.77 -36.58
N ALA A 30 -13.70 -8.30 -37.03
CA ALA A 30 -12.67 -7.51 -37.69
C ALA A 30 -13.11 -7.00 -39.06
N VAL A 31 -13.74 -7.87 -39.85
CA VAL A 31 -14.32 -7.50 -41.15
C VAL A 31 -15.47 -6.51 -40.94
N LEU A 32 -16.33 -6.70 -39.93
CA LEU A 32 -17.39 -5.75 -39.59
C LEU A 32 -16.84 -4.36 -39.29
N LYS A 33 -15.77 -4.30 -38.48
CA LYS A 33 -15.11 -3.03 -38.12
C LYS A 33 -14.45 -2.35 -39.32
N ALA A 34 -13.83 -3.12 -40.22
CA ALA A 34 -13.26 -2.61 -41.46
C ALA A 34 -14.36 -2.09 -42.41
N SER A 35 -15.47 -2.82 -42.52
CA SER A 35 -16.62 -2.46 -43.34
C SER A 35 -17.32 -1.20 -42.83
N LYS A 36 -17.55 -1.05 -41.52
CA LYS A 36 -18.08 0.18 -40.92
C LYS A 36 -17.20 1.41 -41.21
N LYS A 37 -15.88 1.24 -41.31
CA LYS A 37 -14.96 2.34 -41.68
C LYS A 37 -15.05 2.72 -43.16
N LYS A 38 -15.34 1.75 -44.04
CA LYS A 38 -15.41 1.96 -45.50
C LYS A 38 -16.79 2.43 -45.98
N TYR A 39 -17.85 1.91 -45.38
CA TYR A 39 -19.25 2.12 -45.79
C TYR A 39 -20.03 3.08 -44.88
N GLY A 40 -19.38 3.62 -43.83
CA GLY A 40 -19.99 4.56 -42.90
C GLY A 40 -20.70 3.89 -41.72
N HIS A 41 -21.08 4.71 -40.73
CA HIS A 41 -21.71 4.24 -39.49
C HIS A 41 -23.24 4.20 -39.55
N GLN A 42 -23.84 4.69 -40.64
CA GLN A 42 -25.30 4.87 -40.75
C GLN A 42 -26.03 3.60 -41.21
N GLY A 43 -25.36 2.69 -41.92
CA GLY A 43 -25.93 1.41 -42.34
C GLY A 43 -25.73 0.29 -41.31
N GLU A 44 -26.75 -0.54 -41.11
CA GLU A 44 -26.65 -1.78 -40.34
C GLU A 44 -25.97 -2.86 -41.20
N ILE A 45 -24.73 -3.20 -40.85
CA ILE A 45 -23.91 -4.18 -41.58
C ILE A 45 -23.82 -5.46 -40.75
N GLU A 46 -24.13 -6.59 -41.36
CA GLU A 46 -23.93 -7.93 -40.79
C GLU A 46 -22.83 -8.66 -41.58
N VAL A 47 -22.01 -9.43 -40.86
CA VAL A 47 -20.96 -10.26 -41.44
C VAL A 47 -21.26 -11.72 -41.20
N ARG A 48 -21.37 -12.50 -42.27
CA ARG A 48 -21.56 -13.96 -42.22
C ARG A 48 -20.32 -14.64 -42.76
N TYR A 49 -20.06 -15.84 -42.26
CA TYR A 49 -18.97 -16.69 -42.75
C TYR A 49 -19.60 -17.93 -43.34
N ASN A 50 -19.35 -18.18 -44.63
CA ASN A 50 -19.79 -19.38 -45.32
C ASN A 50 -18.70 -20.46 -45.13
N GLU A 51 -19.03 -21.53 -44.39
CA GLU A 51 -18.06 -22.60 -44.11
C GLU A 51 -17.75 -23.46 -45.34
N GLU A 52 -18.68 -23.59 -46.28
CA GLU A 52 -18.52 -24.43 -47.48
C GLU A 52 -17.60 -23.75 -48.50
N GLU A 53 -17.84 -22.46 -48.76
CA GLU A 53 -17.04 -21.65 -49.68
C GLU A 53 -15.76 -21.11 -49.03
N GLY A 54 -15.72 -21.06 -47.70
CA GLY A 54 -14.60 -20.48 -46.95
C GLY A 54 -14.50 -18.97 -47.12
N GLU A 55 -15.60 -18.28 -47.39
CA GLU A 55 -15.64 -16.84 -47.67
C GLU A 55 -16.40 -16.07 -46.59
N VAL A 56 -16.01 -14.80 -46.41
CA VAL A 56 -16.71 -13.87 -45.52
C VAL A 56 -17.63 -12.99 -46.37
N GLU A 57 -18.92 -13.07 -46.10
CA GLU A 57 -19.96 -12.31 -46.79
C GLU A 57 -20.41 -11.12 -45.94
N LEU A 58 -20.70 -10.01 -46.61
CA LEU A 58 -21.16 -8.77 -46.02
C LEU A 58 -22.55 -8.45 -46.53
N PHE A 59 -23.48 -8.25 -45.59
CA PHE A 59 -24.84 -7.83 -45.88
C PHE A 59 -25.07 -6.46 -45.26
N GLN A 60 -25.58 -5.52 -46.05
CA GLN A 60 -26.05 -4.23 -45.56
C GLN A 60 -27.57 -4.27 -45.54
N PHE A 61 -28.16 -4.14 -44.35
CA PHE A 61 -29.60 -4.06 -44.20
C PHE A 61 -30.08 -2.66 -44.58
N LYS A 62 -31.06 -2.62 -45.48
CA LYS A 62 -31.70 -1.39 -45.95
C LYS A 62 -33.20 -1.48 -45.78
N GLN A 63 -33.81 -0.38 -45.34
CA GLN A 63 -35.25 -0.27 -45.20
C GLN A 63 -35.89 0.01 -46.56
N VAL A 64 -36.93 -0.74 -46.91
CA VAL A 64 -37.67 -0.57 -48.15
C VAL A 64 -38.60 0.64 -48.01
N VAL A 65 -38.37 1.67 -48.83
CA VAL A 65 -39.15 2.91 -48.84
C VAL A 65 -39.63 3.26 -50.24
N ASP A 66 -40.66 4.11 -50.33
CA ASP A 66 -41.17 4.60 -51.62
C ASP A 66 -40.24 5.65 -52.24
N LYS A 67 -39.70 6.56 -51.41
CA LYS A 67 -38.73 7.59 -51.82
C LYS A 67 -37.50 7.51 -50.93
N VAL A 68 -36.36 7.24 -51.56
CA VAL A 68 -35.05 7.16 -50.91
C VAL A 68 -34.55 8.56 -50.57
N ILE A 69 -34.33 8.83 -49.28
CA ILE A 69 -33.71 10.03 -48.73
C ILE A 69 -32.25 9.73 -48.37
N ASP A 70 -31.98 8.56 -47.78
CA ASP A 70 -30.63 8.08 -47.45
C ASP A 70 -30.30 6.79 -48.22
N PRO A 71 -29.52 6.88 -49.33
CA PRO A 71 -29.14 5.71 -50.12
C PRO A 71 -28.33 4.64 -49.37
N THR A 72 -27.79 4.96 -48.18
CA THR A 72 -27.02 4.00 -47.37
C THR A 72 -27.90 3.15 -46.46
N ALA A 73 -29.02 3.69 -45.98
CA ALA A 73 -29.93 3.02 -45.07
C ALA A 73 -31.25 2.59 -45.74
N GLU A 74 -31.57 3.11 -46.91
CA GLU A 74 -32.84 2.92 -47.59
C GLU A 74 -32.67 2.34 -49.00
N ILE A 75 -33.66 1.57 -49.46
CA ILE A 75 -33.76 0.99 -50.81
C ILE A 75 -35.16 1.22 -51.36
N SER A 76 -35.26 1.48 -52.67
CA SER A 76 -36.58 1.66 -53.29
C SER A 76 -37.34 0.33 -53.38
N LEU A 77 -38.68 0.36 -53.33
CA LEU A 77 -39.50 -0.86 -53.53
C LEU A 77 -39.16 -1.59 -54.84
N LYS A 78 -38.80 -0.85 -55.90
CA LYS A 78 -38.44 -1.45 -57.20
C LYS A 78 -37.17 -2.28 -57.11
N GLU A 79 -36.11 -1.71 -56.54
CA GLU A 79 -34.83 -2.41 -56.36
C GLU A 79 -34.93 -3.53 -55.32
N ALA A 80 -35.73 -3.33 -54.27
CA ALA A 80 -36.01 -4.37 -53.28
C ALA A 80 -36.66 -5.60 -53.92
N ARG A 81 -37.61 -5.40 -54.86
CA ARG A 81 -38.29 -6.47 -55.58
C ARG A 81 -37.44 -7.21 -56.61
N GLU A 82 -36.32 -6.62 -57.04
CA GLU A 82 -35.33 -7.32 -57.88
C GLU A 82 -34.51 -8.34 -57.08
N LEU A 83 -34.34 -8.08 -55.78
CA LEU A 83 -33.61 -8.95 -54.86
C LEU A 83 -34.55 -9.97 -54.19
N ASP A 84 -35.75 -9.54 -53.79
CA ASP A 84 -36.78 -10.38 -53.21
C ASP A 84 -38.18 -9.95 -53.70
N TYR A 85 -38.82 -10.80 -54.51
CA TYR A 85 -40.13 -10.53 -55.11
C TYR A 85 -41.23 -10.22 -54.07
N GLU A 86 -41.12 -10.75 -52.84
CA GLU A 86 -42.12 -10.56 -51.80
C GLU A 86 -41.94 -9.27 -50.98
N ALA A 87 -40.91 -8.46 -51.26
CA ALA A 87 -40.59 -7.26 -50.51
C ALA A 87 -41.72 -6.20 -50.49
N GLN A 88 -42.01 -5.69 -49.29
CA GLN A 88 -43.01 -4.65 -49.01
C GLN A 88 -42.38 -3.38 -48.43
N ILE A 89 -43.09 -2.26 -48.51
CA ILE A 89 -42.66 -1.00 -47.88
C ILE A 89 -42.61 -1.20 -46.36
N GLY A 90 -41.48 -0.87 -45.75
CA GLY A 90 -41.22 -1.03 -44.32
C GLY A 90 -40.37 -2.25 -43.98
N ASP A 91 -40.15 -3.18 -44.91
CA ASP A 91 -39.29 -4.35 -44.68
C ASP A 91 -37.80 -3.95 -44.60
N SER A 92 -37.00 -4.76 -43.91
CA SER A 92 -35.54 -4.63 -43.86
C SER A 92 -34.89 -5.73 -44.70
N LEU A 93 -34.26 -5.35 -45.81
CA LEU A 93 -33.67 -6.28 -46.76
C LEU A 93 -32.14 -6.25 -46.67
N GLY A 94 -31.52 -7.43 -46.51
CA GLY A 94 -30.07 -7.59 -46.51
C GLY A 94 -29.48 -7.61 -47.92
N VAL A 95 -28.88 -6.51 -48.37
CA VAL A 95 -28.22 -6.41 -49.67
C VAL A 95 -26.77 -6.90 -49.57
N LYS A 96 -26.40 -7.93 -50.34
CA LYS A 96 -25.02 -8.43 -50.39
C LYS A 96 -24.10 -7.38 -51.01
N LEU A 97 -23.05 -6.97 -50.29
CA LEU A 97 -22.08 -6.00 -50.78
C LEU A 97 -21.01 -6.71 -51.63
N ASN A 98 -21.00 -6.42 -52.93
CA ASN A 98 -19.94 -6.89 -53.82
C ASN A 98 -18.61 -6.23 -53.46
N THR A 99 -17.74 -7.00 -52.84
CA THR A 99 -16.43 -6.52 -52.41
C THR A 99 -15.38 -7.61 -52.52
N ASP A 100 -14.19 -7.24 -53.02
CA ASP A 100 -13.00 -8.09 -53.11
C ASP A 100 -12.38 -8.40 -51.73
N PHE A 101 -13.20 -8.68 -50.72
CA PHE A 101 -12.73 -9.13 -49.41
C PHE A 101 -12.17 -10.55 -49.45
N GLY A 102 -12.21 -11.29 -50.57
CA GLY A 102 -11.50 -12.57 -50.68
C GLY A 102 -9.98 -12.44 -50.48
N ARG A 103 -9.35 -11.41 -51.06
CA ARG A 103 -7.89 -11.17 -50.94
C ARG A 103 -7.51 -10.36 -49.70
N ILE A 104 -8.34 -9.39 -49.33
CA ILE A 104 -8.18 -8.58 -48.12
C ILE A 104 -8.47 -9.44 -46.88
N GLY A 105 -9.47 -10.32 -46.96
CA GLY A 105 -9.89 -11.25 -45.91
C GLY A 105 -8.80 -12.22 -45.52
N ALA A 106 -7.95 -12.68 -46.44
CA ALA A 106 -6.81 -13.53 -46.08
C ALA A 106 -5.74 -12.78 -45.25
N GLN A 107 -5.40 -11.54 -45.61
CA GLN A 107 -4.43 -10.74 -44.85
C GLN A 107 -5.02 -10.25 -43.52
N THR A 108 -6.27 -9.78 -43.54
CA THR A 108 -7.02 -9.39 -42.34
C THR A 108 -7.21 -10.59 -41.42
N ALA A 109 -7.59 -11.76 -41.92
CA ALA A 109 -7.69 -12.98 -41.14
C ALA A 109 -6.35 -13.35 -40.52
N LYS A 110 -5.25 -13.32 -41.29
CA LYS A 110 -3.92 -13.56 -40.73
C LYS A 110 -3.61 -12.61 -39.56
N GLN A 111 -3.93 -11.33 -39.69
CA GLN A 111 -3.66 -10.34 -38.64
C GLN A 111 -4.56 -10.52 -37.41
N VAL A 112 -5.85 -10.82 -37.62
CA VAL A 112 -6.83 -11.13 -36.56
C VAL A 112 -6.45 -12.40 -35.81
N ILE A 113 -6.03 -13.42 -36.55
CA ILE A 113 -5.54 -14.67 -36.00
C ILE A 113 -4.29 -14.41 -35.15
N ILE A 114 -3.28 -13.69 -35.66
CA ILE A 114 -2.08 -13.33 -34.88
C ILE A 114 -2.47 -12.55 -33.61
N GLN A 115 -3.48 -11.68 -33.68
CA GLN A 115 -3.97 -10.94 -32.52
C GLN A 115 -4.66 -11.85 -31.50
N LYS A 116 -5.58 -12.72 -31.94
CA LYS A 116 -6.26 -13.69 -31.06
C LYS A 116 -5.29 -14.69 -30.44
N VAL A 117 -4.26 -15.12 -31.18
CA VAL A 117 -3.17 -15.94 -30.64
C VAL A 117 -2.47 -15.20 -29.51
N ARG A 118 -2.09 -13.94 -29.72
CA ARG A 118 -1.47 -13.12 -28.68
C ARG A 118 -2.38 -12.90 -27.48
N ASP A 119 -3.67 -12.70 -27.70
CA ASP A 119 -4.64 -12.49 -26.62
C ASP A 119 -4.85 -13.77 -25.78
N ALA A 120 -4.94 -14.92 -26.44
CA ALA A 120 -4.97 -16.22 -25.76
C ALA A 120 -3.66 -16.51 -24.99
N GLU A 121 -2.50 -16.23 -25.59
CA GLU A 121 -1.21 -16.35 -24.91
C GLU A 121 -1.14 -15.43 -23.68
N ARG A 122 -1.60 -14.18 -23.78
CA ARG A 122 -1.67 -13.22 -22.67
C ARG A 122 -2.59 -13.70 -21.56
N GLU A 123 -3.75 -14.25 -21.89
CA GLU A 123 -4.70 -14.76 -20.91
C GLU A 123 -4.17 -16.00 -20.20
N ASN A 124 -3.52 -16.90 -20.93
CA ASN A 124 -2.84 -18.06 -20.34
C ASN A 124 -1.74 -17.63 -19.37
N VAL A 125 -0.91 -16.66 -19.76
CA VAL A 125 0.12 -16.10 -18.87
C VAL A 125 -0.51 -15.45 -17.63
N PHE A 126 -1.59 -14.68 -17.78
CA PHE A 126 -2.28 -14.08 -16.63
C PHE A 126 -2.79 -15.17 -15.66
N ASN A 127 -3.43 -16.21 -16.19
CA ASN A 127 -3.94 -17.32 -15.38
C ASN A 127 -2.83 -18.11 -14.68
N GLU A 128 -1.64 -18.20 -15.27
CA GLU A 128 -0.47 -18.84 -14.66
C GLU A 128 0.08 -18.05 -13.45
N PHE A 129 0.02 -16.71 -13.50
CA PHE A 129 0.64 -15.85 -12.49
C PHE A 129 -0.32 -15.18 -11.51
N LYS A 130 -1.64 -15.15 -11.77
CA LYS A 130 -2.62 -14.46 -10.91
C LYS A 130 -2.58 -14.92 -9.43
N ASP A 131 -2.33 -16.21 -9.21
CA ASP A 131 -2.32 -16.81 -7.86
C ASP A 131 -0.92 -16.87 -7.25
N ARG A 132 0.10 -16.42 -8.00
CA ARG A 132 1.53 -16.46 -7.59
C ARG A 132 1.99 -15.17 -6.92
N LYS A 133 1.04 -14.37 -6.43
CA LYS A 133 1.37 -13.17 -5.65
C LYS A 133 2.11 -13.59 -4.38
N GLY A 134 3.29 -13.02 -4.19
CA GLY A 134 4.15 -13.35 -3.06
C GLY A 134 5.15 -14.48 -3.28
N ASP A 135 5.22 -15.02 -4.49
CA ASP A 135 6.24 -16.00 -4.85
C ASP A 135 7.55 -15.36 -5.33
N LEU A 136 8.61 -16.16 -5.25
CA LEU A 136 9.89 -15.87 -5.86
C LEU A 136 9.89 -16.28 -7.33
N VAL A 137 10.38 -15.41 -8.19
CA VAL A 137 10.58 -15.69 -9.62
C VAL A 137 12.01 -15.40 -10.03
N SER A 138 12.54 -16.21 -10.94
CA SER A 138 13.81 -15.97 -11.59
C SER A 138 13.56 -15.54 -13.03
N GLY A 139 14.25 -14.49 -13.46
CA GLY A 139 14.16 -13.99 -14.83
C GLY A 139 15.46 -13.38 -15.30
N THR A 140 15.49 -13.01 -16.58
CA THR A 140 16.64 -12.39 -17.24
C THR A 140 16.32 -10.95 -17.61
N VAL A 141 17.20 -10.02 -17.28
CA VAL A 141 17.06 -8.59 -17.65
C VAL A 141 17.11 -8.46 -19.17
N GLN A 142 16.03 -7.97 -19.78
CA GLN A 142 15.97 -7.72 -21.21
C GLN A 142 16.41 -6.30 -21.57
N ARG A 143 15.91 -5.30 -20.83
CA ARG A 143 16.16 -3.88 -21.09
C ARG A 143 15.95 -3.05 -19.84
N MET A 144 16.50 -1.84 -19.85
CA MET A 144 16.34 -0.85 -18.79
C MET A 144 15.91 0.47 -19.43
N GLU A 145 14.80 1.05 -18.97
CA GLU A 145 14.29 2.33 -19.49
C GLU A 145 13.90 3.24 -18.33
N LYS A 146 14.37 4.49 -18.34
CA LYS A 146 14.03 5.51 -17.33
C LYS A 146 14.19 5.02 -15.88
N GLY A 147 15.18 4.16 -15.63
CA GLY A 147 15.45 3.57 -14.31
C GLY A 147 14.62 2.34 -13.94
N ASN A 148 13.65 1.94 -14.77
CA ASN A 148 12.91 0.69 -14.60
C ASN A 148 13.62 -0.45 -15.34
N VAL A 149 13.54 -1.65 -14.77
CA VAL A 149 14.17 -2.86 -15.32
C VAL A 149 13.06 -3.80 -15.80
N TYR A 150 13.14 -4.19 -17.07
CA TYR A 150 12.23 -5.18 -17.66
C TYR A 150 12.89 -6.54 -17.69
N ILE A 151 12.21 -7.53 -17.13
CA ILE A 151 12.74 -8.86 -16.85
C ILE A 151 11.86 -9.89 -17.58
N SER A 152 12.49 -10.76 -18.36
CA SER A 152 11.83 -11.92 -18.97
C SER A 152 11.67 -13.03 -17.94
N ILE A 153 10.44 -13.46 -17.69
CA ILE A 153 10.14 -14.63 -16.84
C ILE A 153 9.46 -15.67 -17.72
N GLY A 154 10.27 -16.44 -18.45
CA GLY A 154 9.78 -17.40 -19.43
C GLY A 154 9.00 -16.70 -20.56
N ARG A 155 7.67 -16.85 -20.56
CA ARG A 155 6.75 -16.29 -21.57
C ARG A 155 6.18 -14.92 -21.20
N ALA A 156 6.41 -14.45 -19.97
CA ALA A 156 5.90 -13.17 -19.46
C ALA A 156 7.00 -12.11 -19.39
N GLU A 157 6.61 -10.85 -19.54
CA GLU A 157 7.45 -9.68 -19.23
C GLU A 157 7.04 -9.12 -17.86
N ALA A 158 8.03 -8.95 -16.99
CA ALA A 158 7.85 -8.43 -15.65
C ALA A 158 8.62 -7.13 -15.48
N LEU A 159 8.08 -6.25 -14.65
CA LEU A 159 8.60 -4.90 -14.45
C LEU A 159 9.07 -4.74 -13.01
N LEU A 160 10.31 -4.29 -12.85
CA LEU A 160 10.91 -3.92 -11.58
C LEU A 160 11.12 -2.40 -11.56
N PHE A 161 10.27 -1.69 -10.82
CA PHE A 161 10.35 -0.24 -10.69
C PHE A 161 11.58 0.22 -9.94
N SER A 162 12.08 1.42 -10.23
CA SER A 162 13.22 2.01 -9.53
C SER A 162 13.06 2.06 -8.00
N LYS A 163 11.84 2.31 -7.49
CA LYS A 163 11.55 2.31 -6.05
C LYS A 163 11.59 0.91 -5.40
N GLU A 164 11.41 -0.12 -6.20
CA GLU A 164 11.36 -1.52 -5.78
C GLU A 164 12.71 -2.23 -5.99
N GLN A 165 13.74 -1.50 -6.43
CA GLN A 165 15.11 -1.96 -6.57
C GLN A 165 15.90 -1.72 -5.28
N ILE A 166 16.83 -2.60 -4.97
CA ILE A 166 17.75 -2.40 -3.85
C ILE A 166 18.67 -1.21 -4.18
N PRO A 167 18.78 -0.19 -3.32
CA PRO A 167 19.68 0.93 -3.54
C PRO A 167 21.13 0.48 -3.75
N GLY A 168 21.78 1.00 -4.79
CA GLY A 168 23.17 0.66 -5.13
C GLY A 168 23.34 -0.63 -5.93
N GLU A 169 22.27 -1.40 -6.19
CA GLU A 169 22.33 -2.54 -7.09
C GLU A 169 22.46 -2.09 -8.55
N THR A 170 23.35 -2.76 -9.30
CA THR A 170 23.52 -2.53 -10.73
C THR A 170 22.99 -3.72 -11.50
N TYR A 171 22.23 -3.44 -12.55
CA TYR A 171 21.64 -4.46 -13.41
C TYR A 171 22.30 -4.39 -14.79
N ARG A 172 22.60 -5.55 -15.37
CA ARG A 172 23.12 -5.65 -16.75
C ARG A 172 22.14 -6.39 -17.64
N GLN A 173 22.10 -6.01 -18.91
CA GLN A 173 21.33 -6.76 -19.90
C GLN A 173 21.85 -8.20 -20.00
N GLY A 174 20.93 -9.17 -20.01
CA GLY A 174 21.27 -10.60 -19.99
C GLY A 174 21.58 -11.16 -18.60
N GLU A 175 21.65 -10.33 -17.56
CA GLU A 175 21.85 -10.79 -16.18
C GLU A 175 20.59 -11.52 -15.68
N ARG A 176 20.82 -12.63 -14.97
CA ARG A 176 19.75 -13.35 -14.28
C ARG A 176 19.62 -12.84 -12.86
N LEU A 177 18.41 -12.57 -12.43
CA LEU A 177 18.11 -12.13 -11.07
C LEU A 177 16.84 -12.79 -10.56
N ARG A 178 16.72 -12.84 -9.23
CA ARG A 178 15.50 -13.26 -8.55
C ARG A 178 14.73 -12.04 -8.06
N ALA A 179 13.42 -12.12 -8.01
CA ALA A 179 12.61 -11.05 -7.44
C ALA A 179 11.31 -11.62 -6.86
N TYR A 180 10.69 -10.86 -5.97
CA TYR A 180 9.40 -11.16 -5.36
C TYR A 180 8.27 -10.61 -6.23
N ILE A 181 7.24 -11.41 -6.50
CA ILE A 181 6.03 -10.91 -7.18
C ILE A 181 5.23 -10.06 -6.19
N LEU A 182 5.22 -8.74 -6.43
CA LEU A 182 4.44 -7.79 -5.64
C LEU A 182 2.96 -7.86 -6.02
N GLU A 183 2.67 -7.81 -7.32
CA GLU A 183 1.31 -7.79 -7.85
C GLU A 183 1.30 -8.24 -9.32
N VAL A 184 0.16 -8.79 -9.77
CA VAL A 184 -0.09 -9.14 -11.17
C VAL A 184 -1.35 -8.41 -11.63
N GLN A 185 -1.23 -7.54 -12.63
CA GLN A 185 -2.34 -6.75 -13.16
C GLN A 185 -2.64 -7.12 -14.62
N LYS A 186 -3.93 -7.15 -14.98
CA LYS A 186 -4.38 -7.34 -16.37
C LYS A 186 -4.51 -5.98 -17.03
N ASN A 187 -3.55 -5.63 -17.90
CA ASN A 187 -3.60 -4.40 -18.69
C ASN A 187 -4.06 -4.71 -20.13
N SER A 188 -4.56 -3.69 -20.83
CA SER A 188 -5.01 -3.78 -22.23
C SER A 188 -3.90 -4.19 -23.21
N LYS A 189 -2.63 -4.09 -22.80
CA LYS A 189 -1.45 -4.53 -23.56
C LYS A 189 -0.97 -5.94 -23.21
N GLY A 190 -1.57 -6.59 -22.20
CA GLY A 190 -1.16 -7.89 -21.66
C GLY A 190 -1.05 -7.87 -20.13
N PRO A 191 -0.86 -9.05 -19.49
CA PRO A 191 -0.57 -9.11 -18.06
C PRO A 191 0.76 -8.42 -17.77
N GLN A 192 0.77 -7.58 -16.75
CA GLN A 192 1.98 -6.97 -16.22
C GLN A 192 2.23 -7.52 -14.82
N ILE A 193 3.42 -8.09 -14.64
CA ILE A 193 3.88 -8.64 -13.36
C ILE A 193 4.80 -7.60 -12.74
N PHE A 194 4.41 -7.06 -11.59
CA PHE A 194 5.23 -6.14 -10.83
C PHE A 194 6.09 -6.91 -9.85
N LEU A 195 7.38 -6.61 -9.90
CA LEU A 195 8.39 -7.25 -9.07
C LEU A 195 8.89 -6.29 -8.01
N SER A 196 9.36 -6.86 -6.90
CA SER A 196 10.10 -6.15 -5.88
C SER A 196 11.31 -6.93 -5.42
N ARG A 197 12.42 -6.20 -5.22
CA ARG A 197 13.61 -6.68 -4.51
C ARG A 197 13.79 -5.98 -3.16
N THR A 198 12.93 -5.03 -2.79
CA THR A 198 12.95 -4.30 -1.51
C THR A 198 11.98 -4.87 -0.48
N HIS A 199 10.88 -5.48 -0.93
CA HIS A 199 9.83 -6.00 -0.04
C HIS A 199 10.38 -7.06 0.96
N PRO A 200 9.98 -7.05 2.25
CA PRO A 200 10.44 -8.04 3.24
C PRO A 200 10.12 -9.49 2.86
N GLY A 201 9.02 -9.71 2.13
CA GLY A 201 8.65 -11.03 1.60
C GLY A 201 9.71 -11.64 0.67
N PHE A 202 10.54 -10.82 0.01
CA PHE A 202 11.66 -11.32 -0.78
C PHE A 202 12.67 -12.06 0.09
N LEU A 203 13.03 -11.49 1.24
CA LEU A 203 13.94 -12.11 2.20
C LEU A 203 13.38 -13.42 2.75
N ILE A 204 12.10 -13.44 3.12
CA ILE A 204 11.41 -14.63 3.62
C ILE A 204 11.46 -15.76 2.59
N LYS A 205 11.11 -15.47 1.33
CA LYS A 205 11.14 -16.46 0.24
C LYS A 205 12.54 -16.94 -0.10
N LEU A 206 13.57 -16.10 0.04
CA LEU A 206 14.96 -16.54 -0.12
C LEU A 206 15.36 -17.55 0.98
N PHE A 207 14.98 -17.30 2.24
CA PHE A 207 15.22 -18.26 3.31
C PHE A 207 14.41 -19.56 3.15
N GLU A 208 13.17 -19.48 2.68
CA GLU A 208 12.35 -20.66 2.37
C GLU A 208 12.99 -21.53 1.28
N MET A 209 13.66 -20.93 0.29
CA MET A 209 14.41 -21.66 -0.74
C MET A 209 15.73 -22.23 -0.21
N GLU A 210 16.44 -21.51 0.65
CA GLU A 210 17.78 -21.87 1.12
C GLU A 210 17.77 -22.86 2.31
N VAL A 211 16.70 -22.84 3.12
CA VAL A 211 16.59 -23.61 4.38
C VAL A 211 15.46 -24.64 4.25
N PRO A 212 15.77 -25.94 4.06
CA PRO A 212 14.75 -26.99 3.92
C PRO A 212 13.76 -27.06 5.09
N GLU A 213 14.26 -26.82 6.31
CA GLU A 213 13.44 -26.85 7.52
C GLU A 213 12.36 -25.75 7.54
N VAL A 214 12.56 -24.65 6.79
CA VAL A 214 11.57 -23.58 6.62
C VAL A 214 10.53 -23.97 5.56
N SER A 215 10.93 -24.58 4.44
CA SER A 215 9.99 -25.02 3.39
C SER A 215 9.12 -26.21 3.82
N GLU A 216 9.66 -27.10 4.68
CA GLU A 216 8.92 -28.19 5.31
C GLU A 216 8.01 -27.72 6.46
N GLY A 217 8.12 -26.45 6.88
CA GLY A 217 7.31 -25.85 7.95
C GLY A 217 7.70 -26.27 9.37
N VAL A 218 8.85 -26.91 9.55
CA VAL A 218 9.43 -27.23 10.87
C VAL A 218 9.83 -25.95 11.60
N ILE A 219 10.44 -25.04 10.86
CA ILE A 219 10.78 -23.67 11.30
C ILE A 219 9.84 -22.70 10.61
N LYS A 220 9.27 -21.78 11.39
CA LYS A 220 8.43 -20.68 10.90
C LYS A 220 9.17 -19.36 11.03
N ILE A 221 9.20 -18.59 9.95
CA ILE A 221 9.62 -17.19 9.99
C ILE A 221 8.40 -16.37 10.43
N ILE A 222 8.49 -15.74 11.61
CA ILE A 222 7.36 -15.02 12.22
C ILE A 222 7.26 -13.60 11.65
N SER A 223 8.38 -12.91 11.52
CA SER A 223 8.44 -11.53 11.04
C SER A 223 9.79 -11.25 10.38
N ALA A 224 9.79 -10.27 9.48
CA ALA A 224 10.99 -9.77 8.83
C ALA A 224 10.93 -8.24 8.77
N ALA A 225 11.97 -7.58 9.28
CA ALA A 225 12.16 -6.14 9.20
C ALA A 225 13.40 -5.85 8.37
N ARG A 226 13.28 -4.93 7.42
CA ARG A 226 14.33 -4.72 6.41
C ARG A 226 14.56 -3.25 6.09
N GLU A 227 15.82 -2.88 5.99
CA GLU A 227 16.32 -1.68 5.32
C GLU A 227 17.14 -2.16 4.11
N PRO A 228 16.53 -2.19 2.91
CA PRO A 228 17.09 -2.88 1.74
C PRO A 228 18.50 -2.44 1.38
N GLY A 229 19.41 -3.40 1.16
CA GLY A 229 20.80 -3.15 0.79
C GLY A 229 21.73 -2.80 1.96
N GLU A 230 21.19 -2.62 3.17
CA GLU A 230 22.00 -2.31 4.34
C GLU A 230 21.92 -3.40 5.42
N ARG A 231 20.72 -3.59 5.99
CA ARG A 231 20.52 -4.51 7.12
C ARG A 231 19.08 -5.00 7.19
N ALA A 232 18.91 -6.26 7.58
CA ALA A 232 17.64 -6.87 7.91
C ALA A 232 17.71 -7.66 9.21
N LYS A 233 16.55 -7.85 9.82
CA LYS A 233 16.32 -8.72 10.96
C LYS A 233 15.19 -9.67 10.61
N ILE A 234 15.36 -10.96 10.88
CA ILE A 234 14.29 -11.96 10.76
C ILE A 234 14.10 -12.66 12.09
N SER A 235 12.84 -12.98 12.42
CA SER A 235 12.52 -13.78 13.59
C SER A 235 12.07 -15.18 13.20
N VAL A 236 12.69 -16.17 13.84
CA VAL A 236 12.46 -17.58 13.54
C VAL A 236 12.00 -18.32 14.80
N TYR A 237 11.09 -19.27 14.60
CA TYR A 237 10.53 -20.10 15.66
C TYR A 237 10.46 -21.56 15.19
N SER A 238 10.80 -22.48 16.08
CA SER A 238 10.56 -23.92 15.89
C SER A 238 9.63 -24.41 17.00
N SER A 239 8.65 -25.23 16.64
CA SER A 239 7.84 -25.95 17.62
C SER A 239 8.53 -27.22 18.13
N ASN A 240 9.51 -27.74 17.36
CA ASN A 240 10.29 -28.91 17.72
C ASN A 240 11.50 -28.48 18.57
N ARG A 241 11.63 -29.06 19.77
CA ARG A 241 12.73 -28.78 20.72
C ARG A 241 14.07 -29.33 20.26
N ASP A 242 14.06 -30.34 19.40
CA ASP A 242 15.28 -30.96 18.86
C ASP A 242 15.90 -30.16 17.71
N VAL A 243 15.20 -29.10 17.25
CA VAL A 243 15.62 -28.27 16.12
C VAL A 243 15.92 -26.86 16.61
N ASP A 244 17.19 -26.45 16.49
CA ASP A 244 17.59 -25.05 16.69
C ASP A 244 17.24 -24.22 15.44
N PRO A 245 16.27 -23.30 15.51
CA PRO A 245 15.85 -22.53 14.35
C PRO A 245 16.92 -21.55 13.88
N VAL A 246 17.76 -21.02 14.78
CA VAL A 246 18.81 -20.07 14.40
C VAL A 246 19.94 -20.80 13.70
N GLY A 247 20.44 -21.90 14.30
CA GLY A 247 21.48 -22.73 13.71
C GLY A 247 21.11 -23.28 12.33
N ALA A 248 19.88 -23.74 12.14
CA ALA A 248 19.39 -24.23 10.85
C ALA A 248 19.39 -23.14 9.77
N CYS A 249 18.98 -21.91 10.09
CA CYS A 249 18.99 -20.79 9.14
C CYS A 249 20.39 -20.25 8.86
N VAL A 250 21.32 -20.32 9.82
CA VAL A 250 22.73 -19.93 9.64
C VAL A 250 23.47 -20.96 8.79
N GLY A 251 23.26 -22.26 9.04
CA GLY A 251 23.98 -23.35 8.39
C GLY A 251 25.44 -23.48 8.85
N MET A 252 26.15 -24.49 8.33
CA MET A 252 27.56 -24.72 8.69
C MET A 252 28.40 -23.47 8.39
N LYS A 253 29.02 -22.90 9.43
CA LYS A 253 29.83 -21.66 9.36
C LYS A 253 29.12 -20.48 8.69
N GLY A 254 27.79 -20.41 8.76
CA GLY A 254 27.02 -19.33 8.14
C GLY A 254 26.77 -19.50 6.64
N SER A 255 27.08 -20.65 6.03
CA SER A 255 26.96 -20.86 4.58
C SER A 255 25.59 -20.49 4.01
N ARG A 256 24.49 -20.90 4.65
CA ARG A 256 23.12 -20.62 4.17
C ARG A 256 22.79 -19.14 4.22
N VAL A 257 23.02 -18.49 5.37
CA VAL A 257 22.78 -17.04 5.49
C VAL A 257 23.68 -16.24 4.55
N GLN A 258 24.93 -16.65 4.33
CA GLN A 258 25.83 -15.97 3.39
C GLN A 258 25.35 -16.05 1.94
N ASN A 259 24.74 -17.16 1.51
CA ASN A 259 24.13 -17.27 0.18
C ASN A 259 22.99 -16.24 0.01
N VAL A 260 22.15 -16.07 1.02
CA VAL A 260 21.08 -15.06 1.02
C VAL A 260 21.67 -13.64 1.03
N VAL A 261 22.69 -13.37 1.85
CA VAL A 261 23.40 -12.09 1.87
C VAL A 261 23.99 -11.76 0.50
N GLN A 262 24.54 -12.75 -0.20
CA GLN A 262 25.12 -12.57 -1.53
C GLN A 262 24.06 -12.24 -2.58
N GLU A 263 22.88 -12.88 -2.54
CA GLU A 263 21.74 -12.57 -3.41
C GLU A 263 21.21 -11.13 -3.16
N LEU A 264 21.32 -10.64 -1.93
CA LEU A 264 20.96 -9.28 -1.52
C LEU A 264 22.12 -8.27 -1.60
N ARG A 265 23.20 -8.62 -2.31
CA ARG A 265 24.36 -7.73 -2.57
C ARG A 265 25.05 -7.20 -1.32
N GLY A 266 25.15 -8.02 -0.26
CA GLY A 266 25.88 -7.69 0.96
C GLY A 266 25.03 -7.07 2.07
N GLU A 267 23.69 -7.11 1.93
CA GLU A 267 22.78 -6.76 3.02
C GLU A 267 23.05 -7.64 4.26
N ARG A 268 23.33 -7.03 5.42
CA ARG A 268 23.61 -7.78 6.65
C ARG A 268 22.32 -8.33 7.27
N ILE A 269 22.26 -9.62 7.55
CA ILE A 269 21.04 -10.26 8.08
C ILE A 269 21.31 -10.75 9.51
N ASP A 270 20.48 -10.30 10.46
CA ASP A 270 20.43 -10.85 11.81
C ASP A 270 19.27 -11.85 11.92
N ILE A 271 19.56 -13.06 12.41
CA ILE A 271 18.56 -14.11 12.65
C ILE A 271 18.30 -14.19 14.15
N ILE A 272 17.05 -13.97 14.54
CA ILE A 272 16.66 -13.75 15.93
C ILE A 272 15.69 -14.85 16.38
N PRO A 273 15.95 -15.53 17.50
CA PRO A 273 14.99 -16.49 18.04
C PRO A 273 13.76 -15.74 18.57
N TRP A 274 12.60 -16.06 18.02
CA TRP A 274 11.32 -15.56 18.50
C TRP A 274 10.98 -16.15 19.88
N SER A 275 10.32 -15.36 20.72
CA SER A 275 9.83 -15.81 22.02
C SER A 275 8.41 -15.31 22.27
N GLN A 276 7.63 -16.09 23.03
CA GLN A 276 6.31 -15.68 23.50
C GLN A 276 6.40 -14.52 24.49
N ASP A 277 7.44 -14.55 25.34
CA ASP A 277 7.79 -13.45 26.23
C ASP A 277 8.31 -12.26 25.39
N GLN A 278 7.54 -11.17 25.39
CA GLN A 278 7.82 -9.98 24.58
C GLN A 278 9.10 -9.27 25.02
N ALA A 279 9.40 -9.23 26.33
CA ALA A 279 10.63 -8.63 26.82
C ALA A 279 11.83 -9.42 26.31
N LYS A 280 11.79 -10.75 26.45
CA LYS A 280 12.83 -11.63 25.91
C LYS A 280 12.97 -11.49 24.40
N TYR A 281 11.86 -11.39 23.67
CA TYR A 281 11.88 -11.23 22.22
C TYR A 281 12.51 -9.89 21.78
N VAL A 282 12.17 -8.78 22.45
CA VAL A 282 12.80 -7.46 22.23
C VAL A 282 14.28 -7.50 22.58
N CYS A 283 14.66 -8.17 23.67
CA CYS A 283 16.07 -8.34 24.01
C CYS A 283 16.85 -9.07 22.91
N ASN A 284 16.29 -10.17 22.40
CA ASN A 284 16.90 -10.90 21.28
C ASN A 284 16.99 -10.03 20.01
N ALA A 285 15.99 -9.19 19.75
CA ALA A 285 15.95 -8.34 18.55
C ALA A 285 16.99 -7.21 18.57
N LEU A 286 17.34 -6.71 19.75
CA LEU A 286 18.36 -5.67 19.95
C LEU A 286 19.80 -6.20 19.97
N ALA A 287 19.99 -7.53 19.92
CA ALA A 287 21.30 -8.15 19.80
C ALA A 287 22.11 -7.51 18.65
N PRO A 288 23.42 -7.25 18.84
CA PRO A 288 24.30 -7.80 19.87
C PRO A 288 24.41 -7.02 21.20
N ALA A 289 23.65 -5.93 21.39
CA ALA A 289 23.73 -5.14 22.61
C ALA A 289 23.19 -5.92 23.82
N LYS A 290 23.91 -5.84 24.96
CA LYS A 290 23.48 -6.46 26.22
C LYS A 290 22.54 -5.50 26.96
N ILE A 291 21.42 -6.05 27.42
CA ILE A 291 20.35 -5.29 28.07
C ILE A 291 20.36 -5.57 29.57
N SER A 292 20.30 -4.52 30.37
CA SER A 292 20.26 -4.61 31.82
C SER A 292 18.84 -4.81 32.33
N ARG A 293 17.89 -3.99 31.88
CA ARG A 293 16.47 -4.03 32.31
C ARG A 293 15.54 -3.63 31.18
N VAL A 294 14.29 -4.10 31.24
CA VAL A 294 13.21 -3.73 30.33
C VAL A 294 11.98 -3.38 31.15
N TYR A 295 11.41 -2.21 30.92
CA TYR A 295 10.11 -1.80 31.44
C TYR A 295 9.08 -1.89 30.31
N ILE A 296 7.93 -2.49 30.59
CA ILE A 296 6.89 -2.77 29.61
C ILE A 296 5.67 -1.94 29.96
N ASP A 297 5.16 -1.22 28.98
CA ASP A 297 3.87 -0.54 29.01
C ASP A 297 2.98 -1.21 27.96
N GLU A 298 2.12 -2.11 28.42
CA GLU A 298 1.25 -2.91 27.56
C GLU A 298 0.14 -2.07 26.90
N GLU A 299 -0.36 -1.04 27.58
CA GLU A 299 -1.44 -0.18 27.08
C GLU A 299 -0.99 0.59 25.84
N ASN A 300 0.20 1.17 25.88
CA ASN A 300 0.75 1.95 24.78
C ASN A 300 1.60 1.14 23.79
N ARG A 301 1.72 -0.18 24.00
CA ARG A 301 2.66 -1.05 23.27
C ARG A 301 4.08 -0.45 23.19
N HIS A 302 4.54 0.03 24.33
CA HIS A 302 5.82 0.71 24.50
C HIS A 302 6.73 -0.07 25.42
N MET A 303 8.02 -0.12 25.10
CA MET A 303 9.04 -0.70 25.96
C MET A 303 10.20 0.27 26.14
N GLU A 304 10.60 0.46 27.38
CA GLU A 304 11.80 1.20 27.75
C GLU A 304 12.91 0.21 28.12
N VAL A 305 13.99 0.26 27.37
CA VAL A 305 15.12 -0.66 27.49
C VAL A 305 16.31 0.08 28.08
N VAL A 306 16.83 -0.43 29.19
CA VAL A 306 18.00 0.12 29.88
C VAL A 306 19.23 -0.70 29.54
N VAL A 307 20.28 0.00 29.12
CA VAL A 307 21.58 -0.58 28.76
C VAL A 307 22.70 0.16 29.49
N ALA A 308 23.85 -0.49 29.66
CA ALA A 308 25.05 0.20 30.12
C ALA A 308 25.47 1.30 29.13
N ASP A 309 26.14 2.36 29.61
CA ASP A 309 26.51 3.53 28.80
C ASP A 309 27.39 3.19 27.58
N ASP A 310 28.24 2.16 27.70
CA ASP A 310 29.08 1.65 26.59
C ASP A 310 28.26 0.90 25.52
N GLN A 311 27.14 0.30 25.91
CA GLN A 311 26.24 -0.45 25.02
C GLN A 311 25.21 0.44 24.32
N LEU A 312 24.99 1.68 24.78
CA LEU A 312 23.98 2.60 24.24
C LEU A 312 24.12 2.81 22.72
N SER A 313 25.33 3.09 22.26
CA SER A 313 25.62 3.32 20.84
C SER A 313 25.34 2.06 19.99
N LEU A 314 25.67 0.88 20.51
CA LEU A 314 25.45 -0.40 19.85
C LEU A 314 23.95 -0.74 19.77
N ALA A 315 23.21 -0.48 20.85
CA ALA A 315 21.78 -0.74 20.97
C ALA A 315 20.96 0.14 20.00
N ILE A 316 21.29 1.43 19.91
CA ILE A 316 20.68 2.36 18.96
C ILE A 316 21.09 2.02 17.51
N GLY A 317 22.39 1.77 17.30
CA GLY A 317 22.99 1.53 16.00
C GLY A 317 23.16 2.80 15.15
N LYS A 318 23.83 2.66 14.00
CA LYS A 318 24.09 3.78 13.08
C LYS A 318 22.77 4.45 12.66
N LYS A 319 22.60 5.74 12.97
CA LYS A 319 21.36 6.51 12.70
C LYS A 319 20.08 5.86 13.25
N GLY A 320 20.17 5.11 14.34
CA GLY A 320 19.01 4.41 14.93
C GLY A 320 18.54 3.19 14.15
N GLN A 321 19.35 2.65 13.23
CA GLN A 321 18.98 1.51 12.39
C GLN A 321 18.62 0.26 13.22
N ASN A 322 19.38 -0.05 14.28
CA ASN A 322 19.17 -1.28 15.04
C ASN A 322 17.83 -1.23 15.80
N VAL A 323 17.58 -0.15 16.53
CA VAL A 323 16.31 0.06 17.25
C VAL A 323 15.11 0.15 16.31
N ARG A 324 15.25 0.79 15.13
CA ARG A 324 14.16 0.87 14.14
C ARG A 324 13.81 -0.50 13.57
N LEU A 325 14.81 -1.32 13.24
CA LEU A 325 14.59 -2.69 12.77
C LEU A 325 13.98 -3.57 13.87
N ALA A 326 14.45 -3.46 15.11
CA ALA A 326 13.89 -4.21 16.24
C ALA A 326 12.43 -3.81 16.52
N SER A 327 12.10 -2.52 16.44
CA SER A 327 10.74 -2.00 16.60
C SER A 327 9.82 -2.50 15.49
N LYS A 328 10.25 -2.45 14.22
CA LYS A 328 9.49 -3.00 13.09
C LYS A 328 9.30 -4.52 13.19
N LEU A 329 10.31 -5.24 13.66
CA LEU A 329 10.28 -6.70 13.77
C LEU A 329 9.29 -7.18 14.83
N THR A 330 9.34 -6.56 16.00
CA THR A 330 8.53 -6.92 17.18
C THR A 330 7.16 -6.25 17.18
N GLY A 331 7.01 -5.14 16.47
CA GLY A 331 5.81 -4.31 16.47
C GLY A 331 5.65 -3.45 17.72
N TRP A 332 6.67 -3.37 18.59
CA TRP A 332 6.69 -2.53 19.79
C TRP A 332 7.44 -1.24 19.54
N LYS A 333 7.01 -0.15 20.18
CA LYS A 333 7.80 1.09 20.23
C LYS A 333 8.87 0.92 21.30
N ILE A 334 10.15 1.03 20.91
CA ILE A 334 11.29 0.76 21.80
C ILE A 334 12.04 2.07 22.02
N ASP A 335 12.14 2.51 23.27
CA ASP A 335 13.04 3.58 23.70
C ASP A 335 14.23 2.98 24.44
N ILE A 336 15.44 3.52 24.19
CA ILE A 336 16.68 2.98 24.78
C ILE A 336 17.33 4.08 25.61
N LYS A 337 17.54 3.82 26.90
CA LYS A 337 18.19 4.73 27.84
C LYS A 337 19.42 4.07 28.46
N SER A 338 20.43 4.89 28.79
CA SER A 338 21.57 4.38 29.56
C SER A 338 21.24 4.33 31.05
N GLU A 339 21.93 3.47 31.80
CA GLU A 339 21.81 3.38 33.26
C GLU A 339 22.03 4.74 33.92
N SER A 340 23.09 5.46 33.55
CA SER A 340 23.37 6.82 34.05
C SER A 340 22.22 7.80 33.79
N LYS A 341 21.56 7.70 32.63
CA LYS A 341 20.42 8.55 32.30
C LYS A 341 19.18 8.15 33.09
N MET A 342 18.97 6.86 33.29
CA MET A 342 17.84 6.34 34.08
C MET A 342 17.99 6.73 35.55
N GLU A 343 19.19 6.67 36.12
CA GLU A 343 19.46 7.15 37.48
C GLU A 343 19.16 8.65 37.64
N LYS A 344 19.56 9.48 36.67
CA LYS A 344 19.22 10.91 36.69
C LYS A 344 17.71 11.15 36.65
N ILE A 345 17.01 10.48 35.74
CA ILE A 345 15.55 10.56 35.64
C ILE A 345 14.89 10.08 36.94
N SER A 346 15.37 8.98 37.52
CA SER A 346 14.87 8.46 38.78
C SER A 346 15.06 9.47 39.92
N ASN A 347 16.22 10.14 39.98
CA ASN A 347 16.47 11.16 40.98
C ASN A 347 15.61 12.41 40.76
N GLU A 348 15.42 12.84 39.52
CA GLU A 348 14.52 13.94 39.17
C GLU A 348 13.07 13.64 39.57
N ILE A 349 12.59 12.41 39.33
CA ILE A 349 11.25 11.97 39.75
C ILE A 349 11.13 11.95 41.28
N LEU A 350 12.14 11.44 41.98
CA LEU A 350 12.15 11.43 43.45
C LEU A 350 12.13 12.86 44.01
N GLU A 351 12.92 13.77 43.47
CA GLU A 351 12.91 15.19 43.85
C GLU A 351 11.56 15.87 43.51
N ALA A 352 10.97 15.55 42.36
CA ALA A 352 9.64 16.02 42.00
C ALA A 352 8.58 15.54 43.00
N PHE A 353 8.62 14.28 43.44
CA PHE A 353 7.74 13.79 44.49
C PHE A 353 7.98 14.47 45.84
N LYS A 354 9.23 14.78 46.20
CA LYS A 354 9.54 15.52 47.44
C LYS A 354 8.96 16.94 47.46
N SER A 355 8.69 17.52 46.29
CA SER A 355 8.05 18.84 46.20
C SER A 355 6.57 18.83 46.56
N LEU A 356 5.94 17.66 46.64
CA LEU A 356 4.54 17.50 47.02
C LEU A 356 4.39 17.64 48.55
N PRO A 357 3.27 18.24 49.01
CA PRO A 357 3.02 18.39 50.44
C PRO A 357 2.94 17.02 51.10
N HIS A 358 3.53 16.86 52.28
CA HIS A 358 3.56 15.61 53.06
C HIS A 358 4.33 14.43 52.41
N VAL A 359 5.09 14.65 51.33
CA VAL A 359 5.93 13.63 50.71
C VAL A 359 7.41 13.86 51.06
N GLY A 360 7.92 13.10 52.04
CA GLY A 360 9.35 13.08 52.38
C GLY A 360 10.18 12.08 51.55
N ASP A 361 11.43 11.85 51.94
CA ASP A 361 12.31 10.86 51.29
C ASP A 361 11.75 9.43 51.30
N VAL A 362 11.05 9.05 52.36
CA VAL A 362 10.46 7.71 52.50
C VAL A 362 9.23 7.57 51.60
N ALA A 363 8.32 8.54 51.66
CA ALA A 363 7.10 8.55 50.86
C ALA A 363 7.40 8.64 49.35
N SER A 364 8.38 9.47 48.93
CA SER A 364 8.77 9.57 47.51
C SER A 364 9.33 8.25 46.95
N ARG A 365 10.10 7.50 47.76
CA ARG A 365 10.58 6.16 47.36
C ARG A 365 9.46 5.13 47.28
N ILE A 366 8.50 5.18 48.20
CA ILE A 366 7.32 4.29 48.17
C ILE A 366 6.52 4.57 46.89
N LEU A 367 6.22 5.85 46.59
CA LEU A 367 5.55 6.22 45.33
C LEU A 367 6.28 5.69 44.10
N TYR A 368 7.60 5.88 44.03
CA TYR A 368 8.39 5.41 42.90
C TYR A 368 8.38 3.86 42.77
N ASN A 369 8.44 3.14 43.89
CA ASN A 369 8.43 1.67 43.90
C ASN A 369 7.07 1.10 43.52
N GLU A 370 5.99 1.81 43.85
CA GLU A 370 4.61 1.44 43.52
C GLU A 370 4.25 1.76 42.06
N GLY A 371 5.20 2.32 41.30
CA GLY A 371 5.11 2.47 39.86
C GLY A 371 4.84 3.89 39.39
N PHE A 372 4.66 4.86 40.30
CA PHE A 372 4.47 6.26 39.92
C PHE A 372 5.73 6.83 39.27
N ARG A 373 5.58 7.29 38.02
CA ARG A 373 6.66 7.90 37.21
C ARG A 373 6.49 9.39 37.00
N SER A 374 5.34 9.97 37.35
CA SER A 374 5.08 11.39 37.18
C SER A 374 4.12 11.95 38.24
N ILE A 375 4.17 13.26 38.50
CA ILE A 375 3.20 13.95 39.38
C ILE A 375 1.77 13.82 38.82
N LYS A 376 1.62 13.76 37.50
CA LYS A 376 0.33 13.60 36.83
C LYS A 376 -0.33 12.27 37.21
N GLU A 377 0.42 11.17 37.26
CA GLU A 377 -0.11 9.88 37.70
C GLU A 377 -0.56 9.93 39.17
N VAL A 378 0.17 10.63 40.04
CA VAL A 378 -0.23 10.83 41.44
C VAL A 378 -1.51 11.67 41.55
N ALA A 379 -1.74 12.62 40.64
CA ALA A 379 -2.93 13.44 40.58
C ALA A 379 -4.19 12.67 40.12
N GLU A 380 -4.03 11.57 39.38
CA GLU A 380 -5.12 10.77 38.83
C GLU A 380 -5.57 9.62 39.76
N VAL A 381 -4.84 9.37 40.85
CA VAL A 381 -5.11 8.27 41.81
C VAL A 381 -6.17 8.64 42.83
N ASP A 382 -7.00 7.67 43.23
CA ASP A 382 -7.95 7.86 44.32
C ASP A 382 -7.20 8.10 45.65
N PRO A 383 -7.52 9.18 46.39
CA PRO A 383 -6.93 9.46 47.69
C PRO A 383 -7.01 8.30 48.70
N GLU A 384 -8.03 7.43 48.62
CA GLU A 384 -8.15 6.24 49.46
C GLU A 384 -7.14 5.15 49.11
N GLU A 385 -6.83 4.98 47.83
CA GLU A 385 -5.80 4.04 47.37
C GLU A 385 -4.41 4.56 47.72
N LEU A 386 -4.18 5.86 47.50
CA LEU A 386 -2.91 6.51 47.85
C LEU A 386 -2.63 6.45 49.36
N ALA A 387 -3.66 6.60 50.20
CA ALA A 387 -3.55 6.47 51.65
C ALA A 387 -3.10 5.06 52.09
N LYS A 388 -3.62 4.02 51.43
CA LYS A 388 -3.23 2.62 51.69
C LYS A 388 -1.79 2.35 51.25
N VAL A 389 -1.41 2.86 50.08
CA VAL A 389 -0.08 2.68 49.51
C VAL A 389 1.00 3.33 50.38
N LEU A 390 0.73 4.54 50.89
CA LEU A 390 1.69 5.29 51.71
C LEU A 390 1.59 5.02 53.21
N GLU A 391 0.62 4.18 53.65
CA GLU A 391 0.30 3.94 55.05
C GLU A 391 0.05 5.25 55.85
N ILE A 392 -0.65 6.20 55.24
CA ILE A 392 -0.97 7.51 55.82
C ILE A 392 -2.47 7.71 56.02
N GLU A 393 -2.82 8.74 56.80
CA GLU A 393 -4.21 9.15 56.97
C GLU A 393 -4.81 9.70 55.67
N LYS A 394 -6.09 9.42 55.43
CA LYS A 394 -6.83 9.84 54.22
C LYS A 394 -6.77 11.35 53.98
N GLU A 395 -6.75 12.15 55.04
CA GLU A 395 -6.63 13.61 54.96
C GLU A 395 -5.31 14.06 54.33
N LYS A 396 -4.20 13.41 54.70
CA LYS A 396 -2.86 13.69 54.13
C LYS A 396 -2.76 13.21 52.69
N ALA A 397 -3.37 12.06 52.37
CA ALA A 397 -3.44 11.59 50.99
C ALA A 397 -4.24 12.55 50.08
N LEU A 398 -5.34 13.13 50.59
CA LEU A 398 -6.10 14.18 49.88
C LEU A 398 -5.25 15.43 49.61
N GLU A 399 -4.41 15.84 50.56
CA GLU A 399 -3.51 16.98 50.39
C GLU A 399 -2.39 16.69 49.38
N ILE A 400 -1.84 15.47 49.35
CA ILE A 400 -0.87 15.03 48.34
C ILE A 400 -1.48 15.08 46.94
N VAL A 401 -2.68 14.51 46.75
CA VAL A 401 -3.37 14.53 45.45
C VAL A 401 -3.69 15.96 45.01
N LYS A 402 -4.16 16.82 45.92
CA LYS A 402 -4.38 18.25 45.62
C LYS A 402 -3.09 18.96 45.22
N GLY A 403 -2.01 18.74 45.98
CA GLY A 403 -0.69 19.28 45.64
C GLY A 403 -0.18 18.77 44.30
N ALA A 404 -0.47 17.51 43.94
CA ALA A 404 -0.12 16.94 42.65
C ALA A 404 -0.94 17.54 41.50
N ILE A 405 -2.24 17.82 41.70
CA ILE A 405 -3.08 18.54 40.73
C ILE A 405 -2.58 19.96 40.51
N GLU A 406 -2.13 20.64 41.57
CA GLU A 406 -1.60 22.00 41.51
C GLU A 406 -0.20 22.07 40.88
N ALA A 407 0.65 21.07 41.15
CA ALA A 407 2.01 20.98 40.62
C ALA A 407 2.09 20.33 39.24
N SER A 408 1.07 19.59 38.82
CA SER A 408 0.98 19.07 37.46
C SER A 408 0.88 20.26 36.49
N PRO A 409 1.71 20.32 35.44
CA PRO A 409 1.56 21.35 34.43
C PRO A 409 0.14 21.25 33.86
N LYS A 410 -0.65 22.31 34.04
CA LYS A 410 -1.91 22.47 33.30
C LYS A 410 -1.54 22.39 31.82
N GLU A 411 -1.91 21.31 31.14
CA GLU A 411 -1.93 21.32 29.68
C GLU A 411 -2.95 22.38 29.27
N GLY A 412 -2.44 23.54 28.82
CA GLY A 412 -3.24 24.58 28.19
C GLY A 412 -2.62 25.98 28.27
N GLY A 413 -1.73 26.31 27.34
CA GLY A 413 -1.54 27.68 26.83
C GLY A 413 -1.03 28.77 27.79
N PRO A 414 -0.65 29.94 27.25
CA PRO A 414 -0.15 31.05 28.06
C PRO A 414 -1.28 31.70 28.88
N ALA A 415 -0.97 31.95 30.14
CA ALA A 415 -1.58 32.90 31.08
C ALA A 415 -2.97 33.48 30.72
N LEU A 416 -4.01 32.95 31.36
CA LEU A 416 -5.25 33.68 31.60
C LEU A 416 -5.02 34.70 32.72
N GLU A 417 -4.71 35.94 32.34
CA GLU A 417 -5.14 37.09 33.13
C GLU A 417 -6.66 37.06 33.26
N THR A 418 -7.13 37.44 34.43
CA THR A 418 -8.53 37.55 34.82
C THR A 418 -9.37 38.29 33.76
N VAL A 419 -10.30 37.58 33.12
CA VAL A 419 -11.42 38.19 32.41
C VAL A 419 -12.71 37.61 32.97
N GLY A 420 -13.64 38.51 33.29
CA GLY A 420 -14.91 38.23 33.97
C GLY A 420 -15.87 37.32 33.19
N PRO A 421 -17.12 37.19 33.66
CA PRO A 421 -18.03 36.13 33.24
C PRO A 421 -18.26 36.11 31.72
N ILE A 422 -18.14 34.89 31.17
CA ILE A 422 -18.28 34.55 29.76
C ILE A 422 -19.72 34.86 29.31
N ALA A 423 -19.86 35.74 28.31
CA ALA A 423 -21.11 35.92 27.58
C ALA A 423 -21.25 34.79 26.53
N PRO A 424 -22.46 34.25 26.32
CA PRO A 424 -22.70 33.23 25.28
C PRO A 424 -22.44 33.80 23.88
N ALA A 425 -21.93 32.96 22.98
CA ALA A 425 -21.65 33.31 21.60
C ALA A 425 -22.93 33.72 20.85
N ASP A 426 -22.85 34.79 20.07
CA ASP A 426 -23.93 35.28 19.22
C ASP A 426 -24.29 34.23 18.14
N PRO A 427 -25.55 33.78 18.02
CA PRO A 427 -25.97 32.74 17.06
C PRO A 427 -25.96 33.17 15.57
N ALA A 428 -25.42 34.35 15.25
CA ALA A 428 -25.52 34.99 13.94
C ALA A 428 -24.26 34.91 13.07
N LEU A 429 -23.19 34.22 13.52
CA LEU A 429 -21.91 34.15 12.81
C LEU A 429 -21.59 32.72 12.37
N ASP A 430 -21.12 32.57 11.13
CA ASP A 430 -20.76 31.28 10.52
C ASP A 430 -19.60 30.61 11.29
N PRO A 431 -19.84 29.46 11.95
CA PRO A 431 -18.81 28.77 12.72
C PRO A 431 -17.75 28.12 11.82
N VAL A 432 -16.50 28.08 12.29
CA VAL A 432 -15.35 27.49 11.57
C VAL A 432 -15.50 26.00 11.25
N ASP A 433 -16.40 25.30 11.94
CA ASP A 433 -16.69 23.88 11.77
C ASP A 433 -17.31 23.53 10.40
N HIS A 434 -17.88 24.54 9.72
CA HIS A 434 -18.54 24.35 8.43
C HIS A 434 -17.57 24.49 7.24
N ILE A 435 -16.29 24.78 7.49
CA ILE A 435 -15.29 24.92 6.43
C ILE A 435 -14.79 23.54 5.99
N GLU A 436 -14.83 23.28 4.69
CA GLU A 436 -14.35 22.03 4.11
C GLU A 436 -12.86 21.81 4.41
N GLY A 437 -12.54 20.72 5.11
CA GLY A 437 -11.17 20.38 5.50
C GLY A 437 -10.78 20.77 6.94
N VAL A 438 -11.67 21.40 7.71
CA VAL A 438 -11.57 21.53 9.16
C VAL A 438 -12.18 20.30 9.82
N GLY A 439 -11.35 19.43 10.41
CA GLY A 439 -11.84 18.35 11.28
C GLY A 439 -11.97 18.82 12.74
N GLU A 440 -12.67 18.08 13.59
CA GLU A 440 -12.93 18.41 15.01
C GLU A 440 -11.68 18.89 15.78
N LYS A 441 -10.54 18.23 15.59
CA LYS A 441 -9.27 18.63 16.24
C LYS A 441 -8.76 19.98 15.74
N THR A 442 -8.97 20.30 14.46
CA THR A 442 -8.55 21.58 13.87
C THR A 442 -9.49 22.70 14.28
N ALA A 443 -10.79 22.42 14.37
CA ALA A 443 -11.79 23.34 14.93
C ALA A 443 -11.44 23.70 16.38
N GLN A 444 -11.18 22.72 17.25
CA GLN A 444 -10.78 22.95 18.64
C GLN A 444 -9.50 23.79 18.75
N ILE A 445 -8.51 23.58 17.87
CA ILE A 445 -7.28 24.39 17.83
C ILE A 445 -7.58 25.85 17.44
N LEU A 446 -8.48 26.07 16.48
CA LEU A 446 -8.87 27.40 16.02
C LEU A 446 -9.70 28.13 17.09
N GLU A 447 -10.67 27.45 17.71
CA GLU A 447 -11.50 27.98 18.79
C GLU A 447 -10.68 28.33 20.04
N ALA A 448 -9.74 27.47 20.43
CA ALA A 448 -8.83 27.71 21.54
C ALA A 448 -7.90 28.92 21.28
N SER A 449 -7.70 29.26 20.01
CA SER A 449 -6.92 30.42 19.56
C SER A 449 -7.78 31.67 19.35
N GLY A 450 -9.07 31.61 19.67
CA GLY A 450 -10.02 32.73 19.53
C GLY A 450 -10.54 32.95 18.11
N LEU A 451 -10.24 32.06 17.16
CA LEU A 451 -10.72 32.11 15.77
C LEU A 451 -11.98 31.23 15.67
N ARG A 452 -13.16 31.84 15.89
CA ARG A 452 -14.43 31.11 16.01
C ARG A 452 -15.29 31.21 14.76
N THR A 453 -15.02 32.19 13.90
CA THR A 453 -15.77 32.44 12.68
C THR A 453 -14.94 32.27 11.42
N VAL A 454 -15.60 32.01 10.30
CA VAL A 454 -14.95 31.95 8.97
C VAL A 454 -14.25 33.28 8.65
N GLN A 455 -14.81 34.40 9.11
CA GLN A 455 -14.23 35.74 8.96
C GLN A 455 -12.89 35.87 9.71
N ASP A 456 -12.79 35.33 10.93
CA ASP A 456 -11.56 35.36 11.73
C ASP A 456 -10.39 34.64 11.04
N ILE A 457 -10.69 33.56 10.30
CA ILE A 457 -9.68 32.81 9.53
C ILE A 457 -9.18 33.61 8.32
N LEU A 458 -10.05 34.41 7.70
CA LEU A 458 -9.69 35.26 6.56
C LEU A 458 -8.89 36.50 6.98
N GLU A 459 -9.17 37.03 8.18
CA GLU A 459 -8.40 38.13 8.76
C GLU A 459 -7.05 37.65 9.33
N ALA A 460 -6.90 36.35 9.59
CA ALA A 460 -5.65 35.76 10.01
C ALA A 460 -4.69 35.52 8.83
N SER A 461 -3.41 35.87 9.02
CA SER A 461 -2.36 35.52 8.06
C SER A 461 -2.03 34.02 8.10
N SER A 462 -1.56 33.48 6.97
CA SER A 462 -1.10 32.08 6.89
C SER A 462 0.05 31.79 7.86
N GLU A 463 0.87 32.79 8.18
CA GLU A 463 1.93 32.73 9.18
C GLU A 463 1.39 32.63 10.61
N LYS A 464 0.31 33.35 10.95
CA LYS A 464 -0.32 33.27 12.26
C LYS A 464 -1.00 31.91 12.47
N LEU A 465 -1.64 31.39 11.43
CA LEU A 465 -2.28 30.07 11.46
C LEU A 465 -1.26 28.92 11.53
N SER A 466 -0.08 29.08 10.93
CA SER A 466 0.96 28.03 10.93
C SER A 466 1.74 27.92 12.24
N GLN A 467 1.63 28.93 13.12
CA GLN A 467 2.17 28.90 14.48
C GLN A 467 1.29 28.08 15.44
N LEU A 468 0.06 27.75 15.03
CA LEU A 468 -0.84 26.91 15.82
C LEU A 468 -0.38 25.45 15.79
N GLN A 469 -0.24 24.84 16.97
CA GLN A 469 0.27 23.48 17.12
C GLN A 469 -0.63 22.47 16.38
N GLY A 470 -0.11 21.85 15.32
CA GLY A 470 -0.87 20.91 14.47
C GLY A 470 -1.37 21.47 13.14
N ILE A 471 -1.11 22.76 12.85
CA ILE A 471 -1.39 23.41 11.58
C ILE A 471 -0.05 23.83 10.95
N GLY A 472 0.44 23.07 9.96
CA GLY A 472 1.60 23.50 9.17
C GLY A 472 1.24 24.53 8.11
N MET A 473 2.24 25.21 7.52
CA MET A 473 2.05 26.25 6.48
C MET A 473 1.09 25.84 5.35
N LYS A 474 1.23 24.63 4.80
CA LYS A 474 0.34 24.11 3.74
C LYS A 474 -1.11 23.97 4.19
N LYS A 475 -1.33 23.64 5.46
CA LYS A 475 -2.67 23.47 6.03
C LYS A 475 -3.28 24.85 6.32
N ALA A 476 -2.48 25.81 6.81
CA ALA A 476 -2.88 27.20 6.98
C ALA A 476 -3.33 27.86 5.65
N GLU A 477 -2.55 27.70 4.58
CA GLU A 477 -2.92 28.18 3.24
C GLU A 477 -4.23 27.56 2.74
N LYS A 478 -4.39 26.24 2.95
CA LYS A 478 -5.61 25.53 2.56
C LYS A 478 -6.82 25.99 3.38
N LEU A 479 -6.65 26.31 4.66
CA LEU A 479 -7.72 26.84 5.51
C LEU A 479 -8.21 28.20 5.03
N ILE A 480 -7.29 29.12 4.70
CA ILE A 480 -7.63 30.44 4.14
C ILE A 480 -8.30 30.28 2.77
N GLN A 481 -7.84 29.36 1.94
CA GLN A 481 -8.46 29.08 0.64
C GLN A 481 -9.89 28.52 0.80
N SER A 482 -10.09 27.61 1.75
CA SER A 482 -11.40 26.98 2.00
C SER A 482 -12.37 27.97 2.66
N ALA A 483 -11.89 28.85 3.54
CA ALA A 483 -12.66 29.96 4.10
C ALA A 483 -13.09 30.96 3.00
N ASN A 484 -12.21 31.27 2.05
CA ASN A 484 -12.53 32.14 0.90
C ASN A 484 -13.61 31.51 0.02
N GLN A 485 -13.50 30.20 -0.26
CA GLN A 485 -14.47 29.46 -1.04
C GLN A 485 -15.84 29.40 -0.35
N TYR A 486 -15.87 29.24 0.98
CA TYR A 486 -17.11 29.22 1.76
C TYR A 486 -17.87 30.57 1.65
N ILE A 487 -17.18 31.70 1.80
CA ILE A 487 -17.80 33.02 1.65
C ILE A 487 -18.24 33.31 0.21
N HIS A 488 -17.40 32.97 -0.78
CA HIS A 488 -17.74 33.21 -2.19
C HIS A 488 -18.85 32.26 -2.69
N GLY A 489 -19.00 31.08 -2.09
CA GLY A 489 -20.09 30.15 -2.37
C GLY A 489 -21.45 30.64 -1.88
N LYS A 490 -21.51 31.33 -0.73
CA LYS A 490 -22.75 31.95 -0.21
C LYS A 490 -23.19 33.22 -0.95
N GLY A 491 -22.31 33.85 -1.72
CA GLY A 491 -22.64 35.07 -2.48
C GLY A 491 -23.45 34.82 -3.76
N HIS A 492 -23.73 33.55 -4.11
CA HIS A 492 -24.41 33.14 -5.35
C HIS A 492 -25.72 32.37 -5.12
N GLU A 493 -26.24 32.32 -3.88
CA GLU A 493 -27.59 31.82 -3.57
C GLU A 493 -28.58 32.95 -3.25
#